data_AF-A0A973BD14-F1
#
_entry.id   AF-A0A973BD14-F1
#
_cell.length_a   1.000
_cell.length_b   1.000
_cell.length_c   1.000
_cell.angle_alpha   90.00
_cell.angle_beta   90.00
_cell.angle_gamma   90.00
#
_symmetry.space_group_name_H-M   'P 1'
#
loop_
_entity.id
_entity.type
_entity.pdbx_description
1 polymer ?
#
loop_
_entity_poly.entity_id
_entity_poly.type
_entity_poly.pdbx_seq_one_letter_code
_entity_poly.pdbx_strand_id
1 'polypeptide(L)'
;MSSNVYHIAYDFGTSNEQVILDCIDSLVTGHDTDIVLFHNSGGRAQLAVELSEAITVATGKVNLTAVGYVNSAAAYIFFSAWLWAPKVGIQVDEPISTMYHCPRFDLENEKLPLINVLTVAHQSFTALYEALTITCPDAFSGYAKAKYDVGHEVVVTFPKFKRGVQ
;
A
#
# COMPACT_ATOMS: atom_id res chain seq x y z
N MET A 1 -21.07 -8.62 15.31
CA MET A 1 -20.05 -9.59 14.84
C MET A 1 -18.69 -9.04 15.28
N SER A 2 -17.79 -9.89 15.77
CA SER A 2 -16.42 -9.46 16.05
C SER A 2 -15.68 -9.25 14.73
N SER A 3 -14.95 -8.14 14.61
CA SER A 3 -14.11 -7.88 13.44
C SER A 3 -12.85 -8.76 13.48
N ASN A 4 -12.41 -9.25 12.32
CA ASN A 4 -11.14 -9.95 12.19
C ASN A 4 -10.00 -8.92 12.10
N VAL A 5 -8.97 -9.05 12.93
CA VAL A 5 -7.87 -8.08 12.99
C VAL A 5 -6.60 -8.67 12.37
N TYR A 6 -6.07 -8.02 11.34
CA TYR A 6 -4.86 -8.41 10.63
C TYR A 6 -3.76 -7.37 10.80
N HIS A 7 -2.67 -7.75 11.44
CA HIS A 7 -1.49 -6.92 11.59
C HIS A 7 -0.51 -7.24 10.45
N ILE A 8 -0.39 -6.35 9.46
CA ILE A 8 0.50 -6.54 8.32
C ILE A 8 1.79 -5.78 8.57
N ALA A 9 2.89 -6.52 8.67
CA ALA A 9 4.21 -5.99 8.98
C ALA A 9 5.26 -6.61 8.06
N TYR A 10 6.03 -5.73 7.40
CA TYR A 10 7.25 -6.09 6.69
C TYR A 10 8.34 -5.18 7.21
N ASP A 11 9.20 -5.71 8.07
CA ASP A 11 10.27 -4.93 8.67
C ASP A 11 11.40 -5.83 9.15
N PHE A 12 12.65 -5.43 8.88
CA PHE A 12 13.90 -6.08 9.35
C PHE A 12 13.89 -7.62 9.37
N GLY A 13 13.50 -8.27 8.28
CA GLY A 13 13.51 -9.75 8.16
C GLY A 13 12.25 -10.45 8.66
N THR A 14 11.24 -9.69 9.10
CA THR A 14 9.88 -10.19 9.34
C THR A 14 9.07 -10.00 8.06
N SER A 15 8.50 -11.09 7.54
CA SER A 15 7.44 -11.05 6.54
C SER A 15 6.28 -11.91 6.99
N ASN A 16 5.05 -11.45 6.76
CA ASN A 16 3.85 -12.20 7.10
C ASN A 16 2.90 -12.31 5.90
N GLU A 17 3.42 -12.82 4.77
CA GLU A 17 2.66 -13.09 3.54
C GLU A 17 1.37 -13.86 3.80
N GLN A 18 1.41 -14.87 4.68
CA GLN A 18 0.21 -15.65 5.03
C GLN A 18 -0.88 -14.78 5.67
N VAL A 19 -0.52 -13.81 6.51
CA VAL A 19 -1.49 -12.89 7.14
C VAL A 19 -2.16 -12.01 6.09
N ILE A 20 -1.45 -11.63 5.03
CA ILE A 20 -2.04 -10.90 3.89
C ILE A 20 -3.04 -11.79 3.15
N LEU A 21 -2.67 -13.04 2.87
CA LEU A 21 -3.56 -14.00 2.21
C LEU A 21 -4.82 -14.26 3.03
N ASP A 22 -4.67 -14.51 4.33
CA ASP A 22 -5.80 -14.71 5.25
C ASP A 22 -6.69 -13.46 5.34
N CYS A 23 -6.10 -12.26 5.26
CA CYS A 23 -6.83 -11.00 5.20
C CYS A 23 -7.64 -10.88 3.90
N ILE A 24 -7.07 -11.23 2.76
CA ILE A 24 -7.77 -11.25 1.46
C ILE A 24 -8.97 -12.21 1.54
N ASP A 25 -8.76 -13.42 2.06
CA ASP A 25 -9.83 -14.41 2.21
C ASP A 25 -10.96 -13.89 3.11
N SER A 26 -10.64 -13.21 4.22
CA SER A 26 -11.63 -12.56 5.10
C SER A 26 -12.44 -11.48 4.39
N LEU A 27 -11.79 -10.64 3.57
CA LEU A 27 -12.47 -9.59 2.81
C LEU A 27 -13.39 -10.18 1.73
N VAL A 28 -12.92 -11.19 1.00
CA VAL A 28 -13.67 -11.87 -0.08
C VAL A 28 -14.89 -12.62 0.47
N THR A 29 -14.78 -13.20 1.66
CA THR A 29 -15.89 -13.88 2.34
C THR A 29 -16.91 -12.92 2.97
N GLY A 30 -16.62 -11.61 2.98
CA GLY A 30 -17.54 -10.56 3.45
C GLY A 30 -17.51 -10.34 4.96
N HIS A 31 -16.42 -10.70 5.63
CA HIS A 31 -16.24 -10.44 7.05
C HIS A 31 -15.85 -8.98 7.32
N ASP A 32 -16.37 -8.43 8.42
CA ASP A 32 -15.85 -7.18 8.99
C ASP A 32 -14.37 -7.38 9.34
N THR A 33 -13.50 -6.50 8.83
CA THR A 33 -12.06 -6.67 8.81
C THR A 33 -11.35 -5.38 9.22
N ASP A 34 -10.49 -5.45 10.23
CA ASP A 34 -9.58 -4.39 10.63
C ASP A 34 -8.15 -4.72 10.20
N ILE A 35 -7.53 -3.82 9.45
CA ILE A 35 -6.18 -3.96 8.90
C ILE A 35 -5.29 -2.96 9.60
N VAL A 36 -4.17 -3.42 10.15
CA VAL A 36 -3.18 -2.57 10.81
C VAL A 36 -1.86 -2.65 10.04
N LEU A 37 -1.49 -1.54 9.41
CA LEU A 37 -0.17 -1.31 8.80
C LEU A 37 0.74 -0.68 9.86
N PHE A 38 1.52 -1.51 10.54
CA PHE A 38 2.42 -1.07 11.61
C PHE A 38 3.87 -1.14 11.16
N HIS A 39 4.58 0.00 11.15
CA HIS A 39 6.01 0.08 10.83
C HIS A 39 6.38 -0.75 9.60
N ASN A 40 5.70 -0.48 8.49
CA ASN A 40 5.73 -1.37 7.34
C ASN A 40 6.60 -0.80 6.22
N SER A 41 7.69 -1.50 5.90
CA SER A 41 8.69 -1.10 4.90
C SER A 41 8.37 -1.60 3.49
N GLY A 42 7.27 -2.33 3.26
CA GLY A 42 6.88 -2.80 1.93
C GLY A 42 6.39 -4.24 1.89
N GLY A 43 6.94 -5.01 0.95
CA GLY A 43 6.57 -6.41 0.71
C GLY A 43 6.43 -6.74 -0.78
N ARG A 44 5.76 -7.84 -1.09
CA ARG A 44 5.52 -8.27 -2.47
C ARG A 44 4.48 -7.37 -3.14
N ALA A 45 4.88 -6.70 -4.22
CA ALA A 45 4.01 -5.77 -4.94
C ALA A 45 2.69 -6.41 -5.43
N GLN A 46 2.75 -7.66 -5.93
CA GLN A 46 1.56 -8.36 -6.40
C GLN A 46 0.52 -8.57 -5.27
N LEU A 47 0.97 -8.98 -4.07
CA LEU A 47 0.07 -9.15 -2.92
C LEU A 47 -0.52 -7.81 -2.45
N ALA A 48 0.22 -6.71 -2.59
CA ALA A 48 -0.30 -5.39 -2.29
C ALA A 48 -1.40 -4.95 -3.28
N VAL A 49 -1.27 -5.31 -4.57
CA VAL A 49 -2.34 -5.08 -5.56
C VAL A 49 -3.58 -5.90 -5.22
N GLU A 50 -3.42 -7.20 -4.99
CA GLU A 50 -4.51 -8.12 -4.67
C GLU A 50 -5.24 -7.70 -3.38
N LEU A 51 -4.52 -7.31 -2.33
CA LEU A 51 -5.10 -6.80 -1.10
C LEU A 51 -5.87 -5.49 -1.31
N SER A 52 -5.31 -4.54 -2.06
CA SER A 52 -6.00 -3.27 -2.38
C SER A 52 -7.30 -3.50 -3.16
N GLU A 53 -7.29 -4.44 -4.10
CA GLU A 53 -8.48 -4.84 -4.85
C GLU A 53 -9.53 -5.44 -3.90
N ALA A 54 -9.13 -6.39 -3.06
CA ALA A 54 -10.01 -7.00 -2.06
C ALA A 54 -10.63 -5.98 -1.10
N ILE A 55 -9.82 -5.02 -0.61
CA ILE A 55 -10.30 -3.91 0.23
C ILE A 55 -11.35 -3.06 -0.50
N THR A 56 -11.13 -2.78 -1.78
CA THR A 56 -12.00 -1.90 -2.58
C THR A 56 -13.36 -2.53 -2.86
N VAL A 57 -13.40 -3.84 -3.06
CA VAL A 57 -14.63 -4.58 -3.41
C VAL A 57 -15.29 -5.29 -2.22
N ALA A 58 -14.69 -5.22 -1.03
CA ALA A 58 -15.22 -5.85 0.18
C ALA A 58 -16.67 -5.44 0.47
N THR A 59 -17.48 -6.42 0.86
CA THR A 59 -18.88 -6.21 1.27
C THR A 59 -19.02 -6.03 2.78
N GLY A 60 -18.08 -6.56 3.57
CA GLY A 60 -17.94 -6.31 5.00
C GLY A 60 -17.37 -4.92 5.29
N LYS A 61 -17.45 -4.49 6.55
CA LYS A 61 -16.83 -3.24 6.99
C LYS A 61 -15.32 -3.39 7.02
N VAL A 62 -14.61 -2.43 6.43
CA VAL A 62 -13.14 -2.42 6.45
C VAL A 62 -12.65 -1.17 7.16
N ASN A 63 -11.80 -1.35 8.17
CA ASN A 63 -11.00 -0.26 8.74
C ASN A 63 -9.53 -0.51 8.46
N LEU A 64 -8.82 0.53 8.05
CA LEU A 64 -7.38 0.50 7.85
C LEU A 64 -6.72 1.51 8.80
N THR A 65 -5.85 1.01 9.66
CA THR A 65 -5.06 1.81 10.60
C THR A 65 -3.61 1.82 10.15
N ALA A 66 -2.99 3.00 10.07
CA ALA A 66 -1.57 3.14 9.77
C ALA A 66 -0.84 3.79 10.95
N VAL A 67 0.30 3.21 11.35
CA VAL A 67 1.07 3.60 12.54
C VAL A 67 2.57 3.69 12.22
N GLY A 68 3.20 4.78 12.65
CA GLY A 68 4.62 5.07 12.47
C GLY A 68 5.02 5.37 11.02
N TYR A 69 5.30 4.34 10.22
CA TYR A 69 5.61 4.49 8.80
C TYR A 69 4.97 3.41 7.93
N VAL A 70 4.65 3.80 6.69
CA VAL A 70 4.07 2.92 5.68
C VAL A 70 4.72 3.23 4.33
N ASN A 71 5.57 2.31 3.86
CA ASN A 71 6.44 2.52 2.71
C ASN A 71 6.23 1.47 1.62
N SER A 72 6.71 1.77 0.42
CA SER A 72 6.76 0.87 -0.73
C SER A 72 5.39 0.22 -1.03
N ALA A 73 5.32 -1.11 -1.14
CA ALA A 73 4.09 -1.85 -1.37
C ALA A 73 3.01 -1.61 -0.29
N ALA A 74 3.39 -1.32 0.96
CA ALA A 74 2.42 -0.96 1.99
C ALA A 74 1.87 0.46 1.80
N ALA A 75 2.69 1.39 1.29
CA ALA A 75 2.21 2.72 0.91
C ALA A 75 1.18 2.64 -0.21
N TYR A 76 1.36 1.70 -1.15
CA TYR A 76 0.36 1.41 -2.17
C TYR A 76 -0.99 1.02 -1.55
N ILE A 77 -1.00 0.04 -0.62
CA ILE A 77 -2.23 -0.38 0.08
C ILE A 77 -2.92 0.80 0.77
N PHE A 78 -2.16 1.59 1.53
CA PHE A 78 -2.67 2.74 2.27
C PHE A 78 -3.29 3.79 1.34
N PHE A 79 -2.55 4.23 0.32
CA PHE A 79 -2.99 5.30 -0.55
C PHE A 79 -4.10 4.86 -1.52
N SER A 80 -4.08 3.62 -2.00
CA SER A 80 -5.20 3.06 -2.78
C SER A 80 -6.49 3.03 -1.96
N ALA A 81 -6.44 2.60 -0.70
CA ALA A 81 -7.62 2.65 0.18
C ALA A 81 -8.10 4.08 0.43
N TRP A 82 -7.17 5.02 0.62
CA TRP A 82 -7.50 6.42 0.82
C TRP A 82 -8.17 7.07 -0.39
N LEU A 83 -7.61 6.87 -1.58
CA LEU A 83 -8.05 7.56 -2.79
C LEU A 83 -9.20 6.85 -3.50
N TRP A 84 -9.23 5.51 -3.48
CA TRP A 84 -10.10 4.73 -4.37
C TRP A 84 -11.11 3.84 -3.64
N ALA A 85 -11.00 3.68 -2.32
CA ALA A 85 -11.96 2.90 -1.52
C ALA A 85 -12.73 3.81 -0.53
N PRO A 86 -13.69 4.64 -1.00
CA PRO A 86 -14.33 5.66 -0.18
C PRO A 86 -15.14 5.11 1.01
N LYS A 87 -15.56 3.84 0.97
CA LYS A 87 -16.29 3.16 2.04
C LYS A 87 -15.40 2.69 3.19
N VAL A 88 -14.09 2.61 2.97
CA VAL A 88 -13.12 2.10 3.96
C VAL A 88 -12.87 3.16 5.01
N GLY A 89 -13.00 2.78 6.28
CA GLY A 89 -12.55 3.59 7.40
C GLY A 89 -11.03 3.69 7.41
N ILE A 90 -10.47 4.87 7.62
CA ILE A 90 -9.02 5.08 7.72
C ILE A 90 -8.71 5.79 9.03
N GLN A 91 -7.74 5.27 9.77
CA GLN A 91 -7.27 5.85 11.02
C GLN A 91 -5.74 6.03 11.00
N VAL A 92 -5.33 7.27 11.24
CA VAL A 92 -3.94 7.69 11.42
C VAL A 92 -3.93 8.59 12.64
N ASP A 93 -3.49 8.07 13.79
CA ASP A 93 -3.64 8.76 15.09
C ASP A 93 -2.58 9.84 15.34
N GLU A 94 -1.44 9.71 14.68
CA GLU A 94 -0.29 10.61 14.66
C GLU A 94 0.25 10.75 13.23
N PRO A 95 0.92 11.86 12.88
CA PRO A 95 1.53 11.99 11.56
C PRO A 95 2.49 10.84 11.28
N ILE A 96 2.37 10.22 10.10
CA ILE A 96 3.22 9.09 9.69
C ILE A 96 4.11 9.47 8.52
N SER A 97 5.27 8.82 8.45
CA SER A 97 6.13 8.92 7.26
C SER A 97 5.68 7.88 6.23
N THR A 98 5.49 8.32 5.00
CA THR A 98 5.21 7.43 3.88
C THR A 98 6.18 7.69 2.75
N MET A 99 6.61 6.61 2.09
CA MET A 99 7.42 6.66 0.89
C MET A 99 6.85 5.68 -0.10
N TYR A 100 6.37 6.19 -1.22
CA TYR A 100 5.78 5.42 -2.30
C TYR A 100 6.69 5.41 -3.52
N HIS A 101 6.85 4.25 -4.15
CA HIS A 101 7.62 4.10 -5.38
C HIS A 101 7.10 2.91 -6.19
N CYS A 102 7.36 2.91 -7.50
CA CYS A 102 7.07 1.75 -8.35
C CYS A 102 7.89 0.52 -7.90
N PRO A 103 7.39 -0.71 -8.08
CA PRO A 103 8.10 -1.91 -7.63
C PRO A 103 9.49 -2.01 -8.25
N ARG A 104 10.49 -2.34 -7.41
CA ARG A 104 11.86 -2.57 -7.86
C ARG A 104 11.97 -4.02 -8.32
N PHE A 105 12.42 -4.25 -9.55
CA PHE A 105 12.78 -5.58 -10.03
C PHE A 105 14.29 -5.75 -9.94
N ASP A 106 14.73 -6.89 -9.43
CA ASP A 106 16.15 -7.21 -9.35
C ASP A 106 16.66 -7.54 -10.77
N LEU A 107 17.36 -6.58 -11.38
CA LEU A 107 17.90 -6.70 -12.74
C LEU A 107 18.93 -7.84 -12.89
N GLU A 108 19.42 -8.42 -11.79
CA GLU A 108 20.46 -9.46 -11.84
C GLU A 108 19.91 -10.87 -12.09
N ASN A 109 18.64 -11.16 -11.79
CA ASN A 109 18.09 -12.52 -11.89
C ASN A 109 17.17 -12.77 -13.08
N GLU A 110 16.67 -11.74 -13.75
CA GLU A 110 15.89 -11.92 -14.98
C GLU A 110 16.36 -10.95 -16.06
N LYS A 111 16.80 -11.51 -17.19
CA LYS A 111 17.06 -10.78 -18.44
C LYS A 111 15.74 -10.24 -19.01
N LEU A 112 15.13 -9.25 -18.37
CA LEU A 112 14.02 -8.52 -18.95
C LEU A 112 14.52 -7.14 -19.36
N PRO A 113 14.34 -6.76 -20.64
CA PRO A 113 14.79 -5.46 -21.10
C PRO A 113 14.05 -4.38 -20.33
N LEU A 114 14.78 -3.31 -19.98
CA LEU A 114 14.33 -2.02 -19.42
C LEU A 114 13.22 -1.30 -20.24
N ILE A 115 12.60 -2.00 -21.20
CA ILE A 115 11.54 -1.56 -22.09
C ILE A 115 10.40 -2.58 -21.97
N ASN A 116 9.72 -2.57 -20.82
CA ASN A 116 8.40 -3.17 -20.57
C ASN A 116 7.98 -2.77 -19.14
N VAL A 117 7.70 -1.51 -18.84
CA VAL A 117 6.34 -0.94 -18.98
C VAL A 117 5.30 -2.03 -19.32
N LEU A 118 4.28 -2.22 -18.47
CA LEU A 118 3.10 -3.08 -18.66
C LEU A 118 3.10 -4.48 -17.97
N THR A 119 3.59 -4.63 -16.73
CA THR A 119 2.85 -5.58 -15.85
C THR A 119 1.67 -4.84 -15.23
N VAL A 120 0.56 -5.55 -14.97
CA VAL A 120 -0.65 -4.97 -14.36
C VAL A 120 -0.30 -4.19 -13.08
N ALA A 121 0.61 -4.73 -12.26
CA ALA A 121 1.11 -4.06 -11.07
C ALA A 121 1.76 -2.69 -11.39
N HIS A 122 2.61 -2.58 -12.41
CA HIS A 122 3.20 -1.28 -12.77
C HIS A 122 2.17 -0.26 -13.23
N GLN A 123 1.16 -0.67 -14.00
CA GLN A 123 0.10 0.23 -14.45
C GLN A 123 -0.68 0.81 -13.26
N SER A 124 -1.07 -0.04 -12.31
CA SER A 124 -1.79 0.40 -11.11
C SER A 124 -0.93 1.29 -10.22
N PHE A 125 0.37 1.01 -10.14
CA PHE A 125 1.32 1.84 -9.38
C PHE A 125 1.50 3.22 -10.06
N THR A 126 1.71 3.30 -11.37
CA THR A 126 1.80 4.59 -12.07
C THR A 126 0.54 5.45 -11.89
N ALA A 127 -0.65 4.83 -11.95
CA ALA A 127 -1.90 5.55 -11.70
C ALA A 127 -1.97 6.16 -10.29
N LEU A 128 -1.43 5.45 -9.29
CA LEU A 128 -1.38 5.95 -7.92
C LEU A 128 -0.36 7.08 -7.77
N TYR A 129 0.80 6.96 -8.42
CA TYR A 129 1.80 8.02 -8.47
C TYR A 129 1.18 9.34 -8.97
N GLU A 130 0.50 9.29 -10.12
CA GLU A 130 -0.15 10.46 -10.72
C GLU A 130 -1.17 11.08 -9.75
N ALA A 131 -2.03 10.25 -9.14
CA ALA A 131 -3.01 10.71 -8.17
C ALA A 131 -2.38 11.39 -6.94
N LEU A 132 -1.27 10.84 -6.42
CA LEU A 132 -0.56 11.42 -5.28
C LEU A 132 0.08 12.77 -5.62
N THR A 133 0.67 12.93 -6.80
CA THR A 133 1.26 14.22 -7.20
C THR A 133 0.22 15.34 -7.34
N ILE A 134 -1.04 14.99 -7.64
CA ILE A 134 -2.16 15.93 -7.68
C ILE A 134 -2.70 16.21 -6.28
N THR A 135 -2.85 15.17 -5.45
CA THR A 135 -3.56 15.26 -4.16
C THR A 135 -2.67 15.77 -3.02
N CYS A 136 -1.35 15.58 -3.13
CA CYS A 136 -0.36 15.95 -2.13
C CYS A 136 0.64 16.96 -2.73
N PRO A 137 0.28 18.25 -2.88
CA PRO A 137 1.16 19.23 -3.52
C PRO A 137 2.46 19.48 -2.74
N ASP A 138 2.46 19.23 -1.43
CA ASP A 138 3.64 19.34 -0.56
C ASP A 138 4.46 18.04 -0.50
N ALA A 139 4.12 17.02 -1.29
CA ALA A 139 4.89 15.78 -1.36
C ALA A 139 6.30 16.08 -1.89
N PHE A 140 7.32 15.55 -1.20
CA PHE A 140 8.66 15.54 -1.76
C PHE A 140 8.70 14.48 -2.86
N SER A 141 8.82 14.93 -4.12
CA SER A 141 9.07 14.05 -5.24
C SER A 141 10.54 14.16 -5.65
N GLY A 142 11.22 13.02 -5.71
CA GLY A 142 12.64 12.96 -6.00
C GLY A 142 12.99 11.73 -6.84
N TYR A 143 14.06 11.84 -7.63
CA TYR A 143 14.70 10.69 -8.24
C TYR A 143 15.63 10.06 -7.21
N ALA A 144 15.23 8.97 -6.58
CA ALA A 144 16.16 8.15 -5.83
C ALA A 144 16.91 7.26 -6.82
N LYS A 145 18.15 7.64 -7.13
CA LYS A 145 19.05 6.79 -7.91
C LYS A 145 19.53 5.65 -7.02
N ALA A 146 18.71 4.62 -6.84
CA ALA A 146 19.22 3.33 -6.37
C ALA A 146 20.19 2.82 -7.45
N LYS A 147 21.24 2.10 -7.04
CA LYS A 147 22.37 1.67 -7.89
C LYS A 147 21.96 1.00 -9.22
N TYR A 148 20.71 0.53 -9.34
CA TYR A 148 20.15 -0.18 -10.49
C TYR A 148 18.72 0.26 -10.88
N ASP A 149 18.18 1.36 -10.35
CA ASP A 149 16.79 1.77 -10.62
C ASP A 149 16.64 3.29 -10.75
N VAL A 150 15.79 3.70 -11.70
CA VAL A 150 15.34 5.09 -11.90
C VAL A 150 13.84 5.11 -11.60
N GLY A 151 13.49 4.81 -10.35
CA GLY A 151 12.12 4.95 -9.85
C GLY A 151 11.90 6.32 -9.24
N HIS A 152 10.84 7.01 -9.65
CA HIS A 152 10.36 8.18 -8.92
C HIS A 152 9.87 7.74 -7.53
N GLU A 153 10.36 8.41 -6.49
CA GLU A 153 9.87 8.23 -5.12
C GLU A 153 9.04 9.45 -4.73
N VAL A 154 7.92 9.19 -4.08
CA VAL A 154 7.05 10.20 -3.47
C VAL A 154 7.10 10.00 -1.98
N VAL A 155 7.64 10.97 -1.25
CA VAL A 155 7.64 10.98 0.21
C VAL A 155 6.59 11.96 0.68
N VAL A 156 5.66 11.47 1.50
CA VAL A 156 4.61 12.28 2.10
C VAL A 156 4.68 12.09 3.61
N THR A 157 4.75 13.21 4.34
CA THR A 157 4.39 13.20 5.76
C THR A 157 2.87 13.26 5.82
N PHE A 158 2.23 12.11 6.00
CA PHE A 158 0.78 12.03 6.00
C PHE A 158 0.26 12.49 7.37
N PRO A 159 -0.67 13.46 7.42
CA PRO A 159 -1.13 14.03 8.68
C PRO A 159 -2.01 13.06 9.46
N LYS A 160 -2.31 13.41 10.71
CA LYS A 160 -3.38 12.78 11.47
C LYS A 160 -4.68 12.82 10.67
N PHE A 161 -5.34 11.68 10.53
CA PHE A 161 -6.53 11.55 9.68
C PHE A 161 -7.49 10.51 10.25
N LYS A 162 -8.78 10.80 10.18
CA LYS A 162 -9.83 9.85 10.55
C LYS A 162 -11.00 9.95 9.58
N ARG A 163 -11.22 8.88 8.83
CA ARG A 163 -12.42 8.65 8.01
C ARG A 163 -13.17 7.45 8.58
N GLY A 164 -14.47 7.59 8.85
CA GLY A 164 -15.31 6.47 9.28
C GLY A 164 -15.69 5.54 8.12
N VAL A 165 -16.09 4.32 8.44
CA VAL A 165 -16.69 3.37 7.48
C VAL A 165 -18.05 3.91 7.01
N GLN A 166 -18.36 3.73 5.72
CA GLN A 166 -19.66 4.12 5.12
C GLN A 166 -20.49 2.91 4.73
#